data_AF-A0A3C1NII7-F1
#
_entry.id   AF-A0A3C1NII7-F1
#
_cell.length_a   1.000
_cell.length_b   1.000
_cell.length_c   1.000
_cell.angle_alpha   90.00
_cell.angle_beta   90.00
_cell.angle_gamma   90.00
#
_symmetry.space_group_name_H-M   'P 1'
#
loop_
_entity.id
_entity.type
_entity.pdbx_description
1 polymer ?
#
loop_
_entity_poly.entity_id
_entity_poly.type
_entity_poly.pdbx_seq_one_letter_code
_entity_poly.pdbx_strand_id
1 'polypeptide(L)'
;MLPAHTIALVACGGQSSRMGTDKGLINYHGLPQRYHLYRMLSGFCEEVFLSVSPAQSANIADGYRFIADMPPYSGSGPIAALLSAADEHPCKSFLLIGTDYPFFNEKELEAFTKTCTGLKPAAFYNPATGFFEPLLAWYPASS
;
A
#
# COMPACT_ATOMS: atom_id res chain seq x y z
N MET A 1 5.36 14.67 4.63
CA MET A 1 4.81 14.61 3.27
C MET A 1 5.73 13.78 2.40
N LEU A 2 5.18 12.93 1.54
CA LEU A 2 5.98 12.16 0.57
C LEU A 2 6.56 13.07 -0.52
N PRO A 3 7.60 12.62 -1.25
CA PRO A 3 8.07 13.30 -2.45
C PRO A 3 6.96 13.52 -3.46
N ALA A 4 7.06 14.62 -4.23
CA ALA A 4 6.15 14.90 -5.34
C ALA A 4 6.10 13.73 -6.32
N HIS A 5 4.95 13.53 -6.98
CA HIS A 5 4.70 12.41 -7.90
C HIS A 5 4.80 11.01 -7.26
N THR A 6 4.57 10.91 -5.95
CA THR A 6 4.38 9.62 -5.27
C THR A 6 2.90 9.25 -5.23
N ILE A 7 2.59 7.99 -5.55
CA ILE A 7 1.29 7.35 -5.31
C ILE A 7 1.42 6.45 -4.08
N ALA A 8 0.46 6.50 -3.17
CA ALA A 8 0.40 5.59 -2.03
C ALA A 8 -0.58 4.44 -2.29
N LEU A 9 -0.13 3.21 -2.08
CA LEU A 9 -0.84 1.97 -2.36
C LEU A 9 -1.06 1.19 -1.07
N VAL A 10 -2.31 0.91 -0.75
CA VAL A 10 -2.67 -0.08 0.28
C VAL A 10 -2.82 -1.43 -0.38
N ALA A 11 -1.88 -2.35 -0.14
CA ALA A 11 -1.92 -3.71 -0.67
C ALA A 11 -3.03 -4.52 0.03
N CYS A 12 -4.19 -4.61 -0.61
CA CYS A 12 -5.36 -5.39 -0.17
C CYS A 12 -5.49 -6.73 -0.91
N GLY A 13 -4.73 -6.87 -2.02
CA GLY A 13 -4.77 -8.02 -2.91
C GLY A 13 -4.08 -9.27 -2.36
N GLY A 14 -4.37 -10.40 -3.01
CA GLY A 14 -3.91 -11.72 -2.63
C GLY A 14 -5.03 -12.62 -2.12
N GLN A 15 -4.98 -13.89 -2.46
CA GLN A 15 -5.88 -14.87 -1.87
C GLN A 15 -5.43 -15.08 -0.42
N SER A 16 -6.24 -14.61 0.54
CA SER A 16 -6.10 -14.92 1.96
C SER A 16 -6.39 -16.41 2.23
N SER A 17 -5.66 -17.29 1.52
CA SER A 17 -5.91 -18.73 1.39
C SER A 17 -5.80 -19.48 2.72
N ARG A 18 -5.11 -18.90 3.71
CA ARG A 18 -5.02 -19.43 5.08
C ARG A 18 -6.09 -18.90 6.04
N MET A 19 -6.63 -17.69 5.81
CA MET A 19 -7.65 -17.09 6.70
C MET A 19 -9.08 -17.28 6.20
N GLY A 20 -9.30 -17.60 4.92
CA GLY A 20 -10.62 -17.75 4.32
C GLY A 20 -11.44 -16.45 4.22
N THR A 21 -10.97 -15.35 4.81
CA THR A 21 -11.59 -14.03 4.82
C THR A 21 -10.57 -12.97 4.37
N ASP A 22 -11.02 -11.97 3.61
CA ASP A 22 -10.20 -10.82 3.21
C ASP A 22 -9.66 -10.08 4.45
N LYS A 23 -8.36 -10.24 4.74
CA LYS A 23 -7.71 -9.62 5.91
C LYS A 23 -7.87 -8.11 5.97
N GLY A 24 -7.97 -7.44 4.83
CA GLY A 24 -8.15 -6.00 4.76
C GLY A 24 -9.49 -5.53 5.34
N LEU A 25 -10.44 -6.45 5.54
CA LEU A 25 -11.73 -6.20 6.16
C LEU A 25 -11.71 -6.26 7.69
N ILE A 26 -10.63 -6.75 8.31
CA ILE A 26 -10.56 -6.83 9.77
C ILE A 26 -10.63 -5.41 10.34
N ASN A 27 -11.50 -5.24 11.33
CA ASN A 27 -11.77 -3.96 11.95
C ASN A 27 -10.98 -3.81 13.26
N TYR A 28 -9.87 -3.09 13.20
CA TYR A 28 -9.06 -2.75 14.38
C TYR A 28 -9.39 -1.38 14.97
N HIS A 29 -9.84 -0.44 14.13
CA HIS A 29 -9.92 0.99 14.44
C HIS A 29 -11.33 1.58 14.26
N GLY A 30 -12.36 0.75 14.40
CA GLY A 30 -13.74 1.12 14.05
C GLY A 30 -14.03 1.17 12.54
N LEU A 31 -13.03 0.84 11.70
CA LEU A 31 -13.09 0.83 10.24
C LEU A 31 -12.28 -0.37 9.70
N PRO A 32 -12.68 -0.99 8.57
CA PRO A 32 -11.84 -1.97 7.87
C PRO A 32 -10.41 -1.46 7.68
N GLN A 33 -9.43 -2.31 7.98
CA GLN A 33 -8.02 -1.93 8.02
C GLN A 33 -7.54 -1.25 6.72
N ARG A 34 -7.99 -1.75 5.56
CA ARG A 34 -7.65 -1.15 4.26
C ARG A 34 -8.07 0.32 4.14
N TYR A 35 -9.26 0.66 4.64
CA TYR A 35 -9.79 2.01 4.60
C TYR A 35 -9.16 2.89 5.69
N HIS A 36 -8.79 2.32 6.84
CA HIS A 36 -8.03 3.02 7.86
C HIS A 36 -6.68 3.48 7.30
N LEU A 37 -5.93 2.56 6.67
CA LEU A 37 -4.65 2.87 6.03
C LEU A 37 -4.81 3.88 4.88
N TYR A 38 -5.85 3.74 4.05
CA TYR A 38 -6.15 4.71 2.99
C TYR A 38 -6.32 6.13 3.54
N ARG A 39 -7.11 6.29 4.59
CA ARG A 39 -7.36 7.60 5.23
C ARG A 39 -6.09 8.17 5.85
N MET A 40 -5.32 7.34 6.55
CA MET A 40 -4.04 7.74 7.12
C MET A 40 -3.09 8.26 6.02
N LEU A 41 -2.94 7.50 4.93
CA LEU A 41 -2.09 7.88 3.80
C LEU A 41 -2.55 9.16 3.09
N SER A 42 -3.86 9.42 3.07
CA SER A 42 -4.41 10.63 2.44
C SER A 42 -3.95 11.92 3.11
N GLY A 43 -3.46 11.85 4.36
CA GLY A 43 -2.82 12.98 5.04
C GLY A 43 -1.37 13.25 4.60
N PHE A 44 -0.75 12.33 3.86
CA PHE A 44 0.66 12.37 3.46
C PHE A 44 0.88 12.34 1.93
N CYS A 45 -0.16 12.02 1.18
CA CYS A 45 -0.15 11.79 -0.27
C CYS A 45 -1.50 12.14 -0.88
N GLU A 46 -1.52 12.90 -1.97
CA GLU A 46 -2.76 13.27 -2.68
C GLU A 46 -3.35 12.10 -3.48
N GLU A 47 -2.49 11.21 -3.98
CA GLU A 47 -2.87 10.07 -4.81
C GLU A 47 -2.78 8.78 -4.01
N VAL A 48 -3.89 8.39 -3.39
CA VAL A 48 -3.98 7.14 -2.62
C VAL A 48 -4.93 6.17 -3.32
N PHE A 49 -4.51 4.91 -3.42
CA PHE A 49 -5.29 3.82 -3.99
C PHE A 49 -5.23 2.58 -3.11
N LEU A 50 -6.32 1.81 -3.14
CA LEU A 50 -6.32 0.42 -2.71
C LEU A 50 -5.84 -0.46 -3.88
N SER A 51 -4.84 -1.31 -3.67
CA SER A 51 -4.52 -2.36 -4.64
C SER A 51 -5.35 -3.59 -4.35
N VAL A 52 -6.17 -4.01 -5.30
CA VAL A 52 -7.21 -5.04 -5.09
C VAL A 52 -7.13 -6.11 -6.17
N SER A 53 -7.51 -7.34 -5.86
CA SER A 53 -7.73 -8.33 -6.92
C SER A 53 -8.95 -7.95 -7.78
N PRO A 54 -9.03 -8.43 -9.03
CA PRO A 54 -10.22 -8.23 -9.88
C PRO A 54 -11.55 -8.67 -9.23
N ALA A 55 -11.53 -9.67 -8.35
CA ALA A 55 -12.72 -10.12 -7.63
C ALA A 55 -13.14 -9.18 -6.48
N GLN A 56 -12.18 -8.45 -5.89
CA GLN A 56 -12.43 -7.50 -4.80
C GLN A 56 -12.92 -6.14 -5.31
N SER A 57 -12.57 -5.75 -6.54
CA SER A 57 -12.88 -4.42 -7.09
C SER A 57 -14.37 -4.04 -7.02
N ALA A 58 -15.26 -5.02 -7.26
CA ALA A 58 -16.71 -4.82 -7.19
C ALA A 58 -17.24 -4.55 -5.77
N ASN A 59 -16.45 -4.80 -4.73
CA ASN A 59 -16.83 -4.68 -3.32
C ASN A 59 -16.06 -3.56 -2.59
N ILE A 60 -15.49 -2.62 -3.33
CA ILE A 60 -14.86 -1.43 -2.77
C ILE A 60 -15.94 -0.37 -2.51
N ALA A 61 -15.90 0.23 -1.32
CA ALA A 61 -16.87 1.25 -0.94
C ALA A 61 -16.69 2.52 -1.78
N ASP A 62 -17.79 3.25 -1.96
CA ASP A 62 -17.77 4.54 -2.65
C ASP A 62 -16.79 5.52 -2.00
N GLY A 63 -16.17 6.37 -2.82
CA GLY A 63 -15.19 7.36 -2.38
C GLY A 63 -13.76 6.84 -2.21
N TYR A 64 -13.50 5.54 -2.40
CA TYR A 64 -12.15 4.98 -2.39
C TYR A 64 -11.68 4.67 -3.81
N ARG A 65 -10.54 5.25 -4.20
CA ARG A 65 -9.86 4.91 -5.45
C ARG A 65 -9.15 3.56 -5.29
N PHE A 66 -9.12 2.76 -6.35
CA PHE A 66 -8.41 1.49 -6.36
C PHE A 66 -7.74 1.23 -7.69
N ILE A 67 -6.72 0.37 -7.67
CA ILE A 67 -6.06 -0.21 -8.84
C ILE A 67 -6.28 -1.72 -8.74
N ALA A 68 -6.83 -2.32 -9.79
CA ALA A 68 -6.99 -3.77 -9.84
C ALA A 68 -5.70 -4.43 -10.33
N ASP A 69 -5.29 -5.52 -9.70
CA ASP A 69 -4.13 -6.29 -10.15
C ASP A 69 -4.34 -6.71 -11.62
N MET A 70 -3.38 -6.36 -12.49
CA MET A 70 -3.47 -6.65 -13.92
C MET A 70 -3.28 -8.15 -14.19
N PRO A 71 -3.94 -8.73 -15.22
CA PRO A 71 -3.84 -10.15 -15.52
C PRO A 71 -2.40 -10.71 -15.64
N PRO A 72 -1.42 -10.00 -16.23
CA PRO A 72 -0.03 -10.48 -16.29
C PRO A 72 0.66 -10.68 -14.93
N TYR A 73 0.17 -10.01 -13.88
CA TYR A 73 0.74 -10.05 -12.53
C TYR A 73 -0.12 -10.83 -11.54
N SER A 74 -1.19 -11.46 -12.02
CA SER A 74 -2.09 -12.25 -11.19
C SER A 74 -1.34 -13.36 -10.46
N GLY A 75 -1.56 -13.47 -9.15
CA GLY A 75 -0.93 -14.48 -8.31
C GLY A 75 0.52 -14.18 -7.92
N SER A 76 1.09 -13.03 -8.31
CA SER A 76 2.43 -12.62 -7.89
C SER A 76 2.51 -12.08 -6.46
N GLY A 77 1.41 -12.11 -5.70
CA GLY A 77 1.38 -11.58 -4.33
C GLY A 77 1.51 -10.05 -4.31
N PRO A 78 2.06 -9.45 -3.24
CA PRO A 78 2.07 -8.00 -3.08
C PRO A 78 2.82 -7.21 -4.16
N ILE A 79 3.75 -7.83 -4.89
CA ILE A 79 4.44 -7.15 -6.01
C ILE A 79 3.49 -6.87 -7.18
N ALA A 80 2.38 -7.61 -7.31
CA ALA A 80 1.34 -7.33 -8.30
C ALA A 80 0.77 -5.91 -8.15
N ALA A 81 0.69 -5.40 -6.92
CA ALA A 81 0.26 -4.04 -6.63
C ALA A 81 1.18 -3.00 -7.26
N LEU A 82 2.50 -3.17 -7.05
CA LEU A 82 3.51 -2.26 -7.59
C LEU A 82 3.56 -2.32 -9.12
N LEU A 83 3.54 -3.52 -9.70
CA LEU A 83 3.65 -3.70 -11.15
C LEU A 83 2.41 -3.16 -11.87
N SER A 84 1.21 -3.45 -11.36
CA SER A 84 -0.03 -2.93 -11.95
C SER A 84 -0.10 -1.41 -11.86
N ALA A 85 0.29 -0.85 -10.72
CA ALA A 85 0.33 0.61 -10.55
C ALA A 85 1.41 1.28 -11.41
N ALA A 86 2.57 0.64 -11.60
CA ALA A 86 3.63 1.15 -12.47
C ALA A 86 3.22 1.16 -13.94
N ASP A 87 2.47 0.15 -14.40
CA ASP A 87 1.92 0.09 -15.76
C ASP A 87 0.84 1.14 -15.99
N GLU A 88 -0.08 1.35 -15.02
CA GLU A 88 -1.15 2.36 -15.13
C GLU A 88 -0.63 3.79 -14.94
N HIS A 89 0.40 3.96 -14.12
CA HIS A 89 0.99 5.23 -13.76
C HIS A 89 2.51 5.23 -13.97
N PRO A 90 2.96 5.25 -15.24
CA PRO A 90 4.38 5.30 -15.54
C PRO A 90 5.03 6.55 -14.95
N CYS A 91 6.32 6.43 -14.62
CA CYS A 91 7.15 7.52 -14.06
C CYS A 91 6.72 8.02 -12.66
N LYS A 92 5.83 7.32 -11.95
CA LYS A 92 5.49 7.61 -10.55
C LYS A 92 6.35 6.83 -9.58
N SER A 93 6.59 7.42 -8.40
CA SER A 93 7.11 6.70 -7.25
C SER A 93 5.95 6.07 -6.48
N PHE A 94 6.20 4.99 -5.75
CA PHE A 94 5.16 4.26 -5.03
C PHE A 94 5.51 4.07 -3.56
N LEU A 95 4.64 4.49 -2.64
CA LEU A 95 4.66 4.02 -1.26
C LEU A 95 3.71 2.82 -1.15
N LEU A 96 4.21 1.63 -0.83
CA LEU A 96 3.40 0.45 -0.59
C LEU A 96 3.23 0.22 0.91
N ILE A 97 1.99 -0.03 1.37
CA ILE A 97 1.68 -0.50 2.72
C ILE A 97 0.75 -1.72 2.68
N GLY A 98 1.13 -2.80 3.36
CA GLY A 98 0.29 -3.98 3.58
C GLY A 98 -0.73 -3.78 4.70
N THR A 99 -1.81 -4.56 4.69
CA THR A 99 -2.82 -4.53 5.77
C THR A 99 -2.39 -5.27 7.04
N ASP A 100 -1.22 -5.93 7.06
CA ASP A 100 -0.73 -6.72 8.20
C ASP A 100 -0.12 -5.87 9.34
N TYR A 101 -0.17 -4.53 9.25
CA TYR A 101 0.41 -3.59 10.22
C TYR A 101 -0.66 -2.82 11.03
N PRO A 102 -1.43 -3.47 11.92
CA PRO A 102 -2.56 -2.82 12.61
C PRO A 102 -2.15 -1.74 13.61
N PHE A 103 -0.91 -1.77 14.10
CA PHE A 103 -0.38 -0.80 15.08
C PHE A 103 0.48 0.30 14.46
N PHE A 104 0.77 0.20 13.16
CA PHE A 104 1.49 1.25 12.44
C PHE A 104 0.64 2.51 12.38
N ASN A 105 1.24 3.66 12.70
CA ASN A 105 0.50 4.91 12.90
C ASN A 105 1.12 6.12 12.19
N GLU A 106 0.40 7.24 12.22
CA GLU A 106 0.77 8.49 11.56
C GLU A 106 2.16 9.03 11.97
N LYS A 107 2.57 8.86 13.24
CA LYS A 107 3.88 9.36 13.70
C LYS A 107 5.02 8.54 13.09
N GLU A 108 4.84 7.23 13.01
CA GLU A 108 5.81 6.33 12.38
C GLU A 108 5.85 6.57 10.86
N LEU A 109 4.69 6.77 10.23
CA LEU A 109 4.61 7.16 8.83
C LEU A 109 5.31 8.49 8.58
N GLU A 110 5.08 9.52 9.40
CA GLU A 110 5.74 10.81 9.26
C GLU A 110 7.27 10.65 9.34
N ALA A 111 7.77 9.90 10.33
CA ALA A 111 9.19 9.61 10.48
C ALA A 111 9.74 8.86 9.26
N PHE A 112 9.02 7.86 8.76
CA PHE A 112 9.42 7.10 7.57
C PHE A 112 9.42 7.95 6.29
N THR A 113 8.44 8.83 6.08
CA THR A 113 8.42 9.69 4.89
C THR A 113 9.65 10.60 4.77
N LYS A 114 10.30 10.93 5.90
CA LYS A 114 11.53 11.74 5.91
C LYS A 114 12.74 10.98 5.34
N THR A 115 12.69 9.65 5.27
CA THR A 115 13.76 8.82 4.69
C THR A 115 13.56 8.58 3.18
N CYS A 116 12.34 8.78 2.68
CA CYS A 116 11.94 8.59 1.29
C CYS A 116 12.48 9.73 0.43
N THR A 117 13.74 9.64 -0.01
CA THR A 117 14.43 10.72 -0.74
C THR A 117 15.29 10.20 -1.88
N GLY A 118 15.44 11.03 -2.93
CA GLY A 118 16.29 10.73 -4.07
C GLY A 118 15.76 9.59 -4.94
N LEU A 119 16.68 8.74 -5.44
CA LEU A 119 16.37 7.62 -6.33
C LEU A 119 16.60 6.24 -5.68
N LYS A 120 16.79 6.20 -4.35
CA LYS A 120 17.03 4.95 -3.63
C LYS A 120 15.74 4.47 -2.97
N PRO A 121 15.37 3.17 -3.11
CA PRO A 121 14.25 2.62 -2.37
C PRO A 121 14.52 2.67 -0.86
N ALA A 122 13.46 2.84 -0.08
CA ALA A 122 13.51 2.86 1.37
C ALA A 122 12.46 1.87 1.90
N ALA A 123 12.85 1.03 2.86
CA ALA A 123 11.92 0.16 3.57
C ALA A 123 11.83 0.61 5.03
N PHE A 124 10.66 0.49 5.62
CA PHE A 124 10.47 0.79 7.03
C PHE A 124 11.21 -0.25 7.88
N TYR A 125 11.97 0.23 8.87
CA TYR A 125 12.60 -0.63 9.85
C TYR A 125 11.65 -0.82 11.03
N ASN A 126 11.23 -2.06 11.27
CA ASN A 126 10.36 -2.39 12.39
C ASN A 126 11.21 -2.71 13.62
N PRO A 127 11.25 -1.81 14.64
CA PRO A 127 12.11 -2.01 15.81
C PRO A 127 11.64 -3.18 16.69
N ALA A 128 10.36 -3.58 16.61
CA ALA A 128 9.84 -4.69 17.40
C ALA A 128 10.31 -6.05 16.87
N THR A 129 10.52 -6.17 15.56
CA THR A 129 10.97 -7.42 14.92
C THR A 129 12.47 -7.39 14.58
N GLY A 130 13.07 -6.20 14.46
CA GLY A 130 14.46 -6.02 14.04
C GLY A 130 14.67 -6.18 12.52
N PHE A 131 13.61 -6.16 11.73
CA PHE A 131 13.67 -6.39 10.28
C PHE A 131 13.14 -5.19 9.49
N PHE A 132 13.59 -5.08 8.24
CA PHE A 132 12.98 -4.19 7.26
C PHE A 132 11.72 -4.82 6.69
N GLU A 133 10.67 -4.02 6.57
CA GLU A 133 9.35 -4.43 6.14
C GLU A 133 9.17 -4.10 4.64
N PRO A 134 9.31 -5.07 3.72
CA PRO A 134 9.21 -4.80 2.29
C PRO A 134 7.80 -4.42 1.85
N LEU A 135 6.78 -4.75 2.65
CA LEU A 135 5.39 -4.33 2.42
C LEU A 135 5.07 -3.01 3.11
N LEU A 136 6.06 -2.32 3.65
CA LEU A 136 5.97 -0.95 4.13
C LEU A 136 7.20 -0.19 3.62
N ALA A 137 7.17 0.13 2.33
CA ALA A 137 8.35 0.59 1.61
C ALA A 137 7.99 1.61 0.52
N TRP A 138 8.93 2.51 0.25
CA TRP A 138 8.87 3.48 -0.84
C TRP A 138 9.82 3.09 -1.96
N TYR A 139 9.28 3.06 -3.18
CA TYR A 139 9.92 2.66 -4.42
C TYR A 139 9.94 3.87 -5.37
N PRO A 140 11.08 4.55 -5.53
CA PRO A 140 11.19 5.69 -6.43
C PRO A 140 11.01 5.26 -7.89
N ALA A 141 10.45 6.16 -8.70
CA ALA A 141 10.49 6.02 -10.15
C ALA A 141 11.95 5.94 -10.64
N SER A 142 12.21 5.04 -11.57
CA SER A 142 13.43 5.08 -12.37
C SER A 142 13.36 6.29 -13.30
N SER A 143 14.41 7.11 -13.29
CA SER A 143 14.62 8.22 -14.24
C SER A 143 14.78 7.74 -15.68
#